data_AF-A0A2G9NDX2-F1
#
_entry.id   AF-A0A2G9NDX2-F1
#
_cell.length_a   1.000
_cell.length_b   1.000
_cell.length_c   1.000
_cell.angle_alpha   90.00
_cell.angle_beta   90.00
_cell.angle_gamma   90.00
#
_symmetry.space_group_name_H-M   'P 1'
#
loop_
_entity.id
_entity.type
_entity.pdbx_description
1 polymer ?
#
loop_
_entity_poly.entity_id
_entity_poly.type
_entity_poly.pdbx_seq_one_letter_code
_entity_poly.pdbx_strand_id
1 'polypeptide(L)'
;MTEESEKYPRKFRIINGLEGVMGEKATGVLTNNSVYKFGVDGIAMNLFSLIYILNERYAAGLDWSEAWATRGAAAIGNSLTGRPYGIYNDWVRNLVGATEKGKVVRKYCADVAAFATGQTPLYALYLMGGSMLEGAIESVRDLDLTPTIESFRQIDWGKLKDAAAFLTFVAPLLGTPQKMTYDLVRGQFGVNEKPGEIK
;
A
#
# COMPACT_ATOMS: atom_id res chain seq x y z
N MET A 1 -23.97 33.68 8.01
CA MET A 1 -22.86 32.73 8.20
C MET A 1 -23.17 31.53 7.34
N THR A 2 -22.47 31.38 6.22
CA THR A 2 -22.72 30.34 5.22
C THR A 2 -22.12 29.01 5.67
N GLU A 3 -22.83 27.90 5.40
CA GLU A 3 -22.52 26.51 5.78
C GLU A 3 -21.19 25.95 5.22
N GLU A 4 -20.36 26.76 4.55
CA GLU A 4 -19.10 26.34 3.94
C GLU A 4 -17.90 26.34 4.90
N SER A 5 -17.99 27.01 6.05
CA SER A 5 -16.85 27.22 6.94
C SER A 5 -16.45 25.99 7.78
N GLU A 6 -17.13 24.85 7.64
CA GLU A 6 -16.85 23.62 8.41
C GLU A 6 -16.08 22.53 7.64
N LYS A 7 -15.72 22.75 6.37
CA LYS A 7 -15.21 21.67 5.50
C LYS A 7 -13.78 21.20 5.81
N TYR A 8 -12.96 21.97 6.53
CA TYR A 8 -11.55 21.60 6.78
C TYR A 8 -11.02 21.96 8.18
N PRO A 9 -11.38 21.22 9.24
CA PRO A 9 -10.79 21.39 10.56
C PRO A 9 -9.44 20.65 10.63
N ARG A 10 -8.35 21.27 10.16
CA ARG A 10 -6.98 21.14 10.68
C ARG A 10 -6.03 22.04 9.87
N LYS A 11 -5.39 22.99 10.55
CA LYS A 11 -4.62 24.14 10.03
C LYS A 11 -3.38 23.80 9.17
N PHE A 12 -3.04 22.52 8.99
CA PHE A 12 -1.86 22.06 8.25
C PHE A 12 -2.16 20.77 7.48
N ARG A 13 -2.77 20.89 6.30
CA ARG A 13 -2.86 19.81 5.31
C ARG A 13 -2.13 20.25 4.05
N ILE A 14 -1.43 19.32 3.39
CA ILE A 14 -0.73 19.60 2.12
C ILE A 14 -1.71 20.16 1.08
N ILE A 15 -2.95 19.66 1.08
CA ILE A 15 -3.99 20.12 0.17
C ILE A 15 -4.28 21.62 0.29
N ASN A 16 -4.25 22.21 1.50
CA ASN A 16 -4.48 23.64 1.69
C ASN A 16 -3.35 24.47 1.05
N GLY A 17 -2.12 23.94 1.07
CA GLY A 17 -0.98 24.56 0.40
C GLY A 17 -1.12 24.49 -1.12
N LEU A 18 -1.59 23.35 -1.65
CA LEU A 18 -1.91 23.21 -3.07
C LEU A 18 -3.01 24.19 -3.48
N GLU A 19 -4.12 24.26 -2.74
CA GLU A 19 -5.21 25.22 -2.97
C GLU A 19 -4.72 26.68 -2.99
N GLY A 20 -3.79 27.03 -2.09
CA GLY A 20 -3.20 28.37 -2.07
C GLY A 20 -2.34 28.70 -3.30
N VAL A 21 -1.70 27.69 -3.93
CA VAL A 21 -0.81 27.87 -5.09
C VAL A 21 -1.57 27.79 -6.41
N MET A 22 -2.49 26.85 -6.56
CA MET A 22 -3.16 26.55 -7.83
C MET A 22 -4.66 26.89 -7.86
N GLY A 23 -5.24 27.30 -6.73
CA GLY A 23 -6.66 27.58 -6.58
C GLY A 23 -7.52 26.34 -6.32
N GLU A 24 -8.70 26.55 -5.73
CA GLU A 24 -9.61 25.47 -5.31
C GLU A 24 -10.08 24.62 -6.49
N LYS A 25 -10.45 25.25 -7.62
CA LYS A 25 -10.95 24.55 -8.81
C LYS A 25 -9.91 23.58 -9.38
N ALA A 26 -8.66 24.03 -9.54
CA ALA A 26 -7.59 23.19 -10.07
C ALA A 26 -7.23 22.06 -9.08
N THR A 27 -7.26 22.36 -7.79
CA THR A 27 -7.02 21.37 -6.73
C THR A 27 -8.10 20.29 -6.70
N GLY A 28 -9.37 20.66 -6.89
CA GLY A 28 -10.47 19.70 -7.03
C GLY A 28 -10.35 18.79 -8.25
N VAL A 29 -9.78 19.28 -9.37
CA VAL A 29 -9.47 18.43 -10.53
C VAL A 29 -8.35 17.45 -10.19
N LEU A 30 -7.31 17.91 -9.49
CA LEU A 30 -6.17 17.09 -9.09
C LEU A 30 -6.58 15.96 -8.13
N THR A 31 -7.36 16.24 -7.09
CA THR A 31 -7.79 15.23 -6.11
C THR A 31 -8.72 14.17 -6.69
N ASN A 32 -9.44 14.49 -7.77
CA ASN A 32 -10.26 13.53 -8.50
C ASN A 32 -9.50 12.74 -9.57
N ASN A 33 -8.23 13.08 -9.84
CA ASN A 33 -7.42 12.41 -10.84
C ASN A 33 -6.91 11.04 -10.34
N SER A 34 -7.03 10.01 -11.18
CA SER A 34 -6.61 8.64 -10.82
C SER A 34 -5.10 8.49 -10.65
N VAL A 35 -4.29 9.18 -11.45
CA VAL A 35 -2.81 9.17 -11.34
C VAL A 35 -2.36 9.84 -10.06
N TYR A 36 -3.03 10.93 -9.66
CA TYR A 36 -2.77 11.59 -8.39
C TYR A 36 -3.08 10.66 -7.20
N LYS A 37 -4.28 10.06 -7.19
CA LYS A 37 -4.65 9.04 -6.19
C LYS A 37 -3.67 7.87 -6.16
N PHE A 38 -3.20 7.45 -7.33
CA PHE A 38 -2.20 6.39 -7.46
C PHE A 38 -0.89 6.76 -6.75
N GLY A 39 -0.35 7.95 -7.03
CA GLY A 39 0.85 8.44 -6.37
C GLY A 39 0.68 8.58 -4.85
N VAL A 40 -0.47 9.11 -4.40
CA VAL A 40 -0.76 9.26 -2.96
C VAL A 40 -0.81 7.91 -2.25
N ASP A 41 -1.46 6.90 -2.84
CA ASP A 41 -1.52 5.56 -2.26
C ASP A 41 -0.16 4.85 -2.29
N GLY A 42 0.66 5.11 -3.32
CA GLY A 42 2.06 4.68 -3.36
C GLY A 42 2.88 5.28 -2.21
N ILE A 43 2.70 6.57 -1.92
CA ILE A 43 3.34 7.22 -0.77
C ILE A 43 2.87 6.58 0.54
N ALA A 44 1.57 6.34 0.69
CA ALA A 44 1.01 5.70 1.88
C ALA A 44 1.61 4.31 2.13
N MET A 45 1.70 3.48 1.07
CA MET A 45 2.28 2.15 1.15
C MET A 45 3.75 2.21 1.58
N ASN A 46 4.52 3.09 0.97
CA ASN A 46 5.93 3.27 1.28
C ASN A 46 6.15 3.76 2.71
N LEU A 47 5.39 4.76 3.15
CA LEU A 47 5.46 5.29 4.50
C LEU A 47 5.15 4.21 5.54
N PHE A 48 4.12 3.40 5.29
CA PHE A 48 3.81 2.26 6.15
C PHE A 48 4.96 1.25 6.17
N SER A 49 5.54 0.95 5.01
CA SER A 49 6.62 -0.04 4.89
C SER A 49 7.88 0.30 5.69
N LEU A 50 8.11 1.57 6.03
CA LEU A 50 9.28 1.98 6.81
C LEU A 50 9.33 1.32 8.20
N ILE A 51 8.19 0.93 8.80
CA ILE A 51 8.21 0.22 10.08
C ILE A 51 8.93 -1.14 9.98
N TYR A 52 8.93 -1.76 8.81
CA TYR A 52 9.61 -3.04 8.58
C TYR A 52 11.14 -2.89 8.52
N ILE A 53 11.70 -1.68 8.43
CA ILE A 53 13.14 -1.48 8.57
C ILE A 53 13.62 -1.93 9.95
N LEU A 54 12.76 -1.83 10.97
CA LEU A 54 13.04 -2.32 12.32
C LEU A 54 13.10 -3.86 12.34
N ASN A 55 12.20 -4.53 11.60
CA ASN A 55 12.25 -5.98 11.46
C ASN A 55 13.53 -6.43 10.74
N GLU A 56 13.92 -5.74 9.67
CA GLU A 56 15.18 -6.02 8.95
C GLU A 56 16.41 -5.85 9.86
N ARG A 57 16.46 -4.77 10.63
CA ARG A 57 17.59 -4.51 11.52
C ARG A 57 17.64 -5.50 12.68
N TYR A 58 16.52 -5.69 13.39
CA TYR A 58 16.52 -6.40 14.68
C TYR A 58 16.18 -7.89 14.57
N ALA A 59 15.37 -8.30 13.59
CA ALA A 59 15.00 -9.70 13.41
C ALA A 59 15.83 -10.40 12.32
N ALA A 60 16.11 -9.72 11.21
CA ALA A 60 16.94 -10.27 10.12
C ALA A 60 18.45 -9.98 10.30
N GLY A 61 18.82 -9.07 11.21
CA GLY A 61 20.22 -8.75 11.52
C GLY A 61 20.94 -7.94 10.45
N LEU A 62 20.22 -7.31 9.52
CA LEU A 62 20.82 -6.48 8.46
C LEU A 62 21.45 -5.22 9.04
N ASP A 63 22.55 -4.76 8.42
CA ASP A 63 23.10 -3.44 8.74
C ASP A 63 22.21 -2.31 8.23
N TRP A 64 22.35 -1.12 8.80
CA TRP A 64 21.48 0.01 8.45
C TRP A 64 21.54 0.37 6.97
N SER A 65 22.72 0.26 6.34
CA SER A 65 22.88 0.45 4.90
C SER A 65 22.09 -0.58 4.08
N GLU A 66 22.14 -1.85 4.49
CA GLU A 66 21.43 -2.95 3.83
C GLU A 66 19.92 -2.81 4.03
N ALA A 67 19.46 -2.50 5.23
CA ALA A 67 18.05 -2.28 5.52
C ALA A 67 17.47 -1.12 4.69
N TRP A 68 18.21 -0.01 4.55
CA TRP A 68 17.81 1.08 3.65
C TRP A 68 17.83 0.67 2.18
N ALA A 69 18.79 -0.13 1.75
CA ALA A 69 18.83 -0.66 0.38
C ALA A 69 17.62 -1.56 0.10
N THR A 70 17.24 -2.44 1.04
CA THR A 70 16.04 -3.27 0.93
C THR A 70 14.77 -2.43 0.87
N ARG A 71 14.68 -1.34 1.64
CA ARG A 71 13.56 -0.38 1.54
C ARG A 71 13.52 0.35 0.21
N GLY A 72 14.67 0.77 -0.32
CA GLY A 72 14.77 1.36 -1.66
C GLY A 72 14.27 0.42 -2.75
N ALA A 73 14.67 -0.85 -2.70
CA ALA A 73 14.21 -1.88 -3.63
C ALA A 73 12.70 -2.15 -3.50
N ALA A 74 12.20 -2.28 -2.27
CA ALA A 74 10.78 -2.48 -1.99
C ALA A 74 9.91 -1.29 -2.44
N ALA A 75 10.49 -0.07 -2.48
CA ALA A 75 9.72 1.13 -2.76
C ALA A 75 9.08 1.16 -4.14
N ILE A 76 9.74 0.52 -5.13
CA ILE A 76 9.20 0.38 -6.48
C ILE A 76 7.93 -0.48 -6.44
N GLY A 77 8.01 -1.67 -5.84
CA GLY A 77 6.86 -2.57 -5.70
C GLY A 77 5.72 -1.94 -4.90
N ASN A 78 6.03 -1.27 -3.79
CA ASN A 78 5.06 -0.54 -2.98
C ASN A 78 4.36 0.59 -3.75
N SER A 79 5.10 1.31 -4.59
CA SER A 79 4.52 2.39 -5.41
C SER A 79 3.56 1.84 -6.46
N LEU A 80 3.90 0.69 -7.07
CA LEU A 80 3.06 0.04 -8.07
C LEU A 80 1.80 -0.61 -7.48
N THR A 81 1.91 -1.12 -6.25
CA THR A 81 0.85 -1.89 -5.59
C THR A 81 0.03 -1.09 -4.59
N GLY A 82 0.46 0.12 -4.22
CA GLY A 82 -0.19 0.98 -3.24
C GLY A 82 -1.66 1.22 -3.54
N ARG A 83 -1.98 1.66 -4.77
CA ARG A 83 -3.36 1.94 -5.17
C ARG A 83 -4.23 0.68 -5.32
N PRO A 84 -3.78 -0.38 -6.01
CA PRO A 84 -4.51 -1.65 -6.04
C PRO A 84 -4.87 -2.15 -4.63
N TYR A 85 -3.90 -2.11 -3.70
CA TYR A 85 -4.14 -2.50 -2.31
C TYR A 85 -5.11 -1.55 -1.59
N GLY A 86 -4.96 -0.24 -1.76
CA GLY A 86 -5.84 0.75 -1.16
C GLY A 86 -7.31 0.53 -1.56
N ILE A 87 -7.57 0.32 -2.85
CA ILE A 87 -8.91 0.01 -3.38
C ILE A 87 -9.44 -1.30 -2.76
N TYR A 88 -8.60 -2.34 -2.73
CA TYR A 88 -8.96 -3.63 -2.14
C TYR A 88 -9.35 -3.50 -0.67
N ASN A 89 -8.55 -2.76 0.12
CA ASN A 89 -8.80 -2.56 1.54
C ASN A 89 -10.14 -1.83 1.78
N ASP A 90 -10.41 -0.76 1.02
CA ASP A 90 -11.67 -0.03 1.10
C ASP A 90 -12.85 -0.91 0.69
N TRP A 91 -12.68 -1.76 -0.33
CA TRP A 91 -13.68 -2.73 -0.76
C TRP A 91 -14.02 -3.74 0.34
N VAL A 92 -13.02 -4.32 1.00
CA VAL A 92 -13.24 -5.25 2.13
C VAL A 92 -14.04 -4.58 3.24
N ARG A 93 -13.69 -3.34 3.61
CA ARG A 93 -14.42 -2.57 4.63
C ARG A 93 -15.87 -2.32 4.24
N ASN A 94 -16.12 -1.99 2.97
CA ASN A 94 -17.47 -1.76 2.46
C ASN A 94 -18.29 -3.05 2.44
N LEU A 95 -17.70 -4.17 1.99
CA LEU A 95 -18.33 -5.48 1.96
C LEU A 95 -18.85 -5.87 3.34
N VAL A 96 -18.03 -5.65 4.36
CA VAL A 96 -18.41 -5.97 5.74
C VAL A 96 -19.06 -4.81 6.45
N GLY A 97 -19.50 -3.73 5.78
CA GLY A 97 -20.21 -2.60 6.40
C GLY A 97 -19.44 -1.90 7.55
N ALA A 98 -18.11 -1.93 7.52
CA ALA A 98 -17.24 -1.24 8.47
C ALA A 98 -17.10 0.25 8.09
N THR A 99 -18.23 0.97 8.09
CA THR A 99 -18.26 2.42 7.81
C THR A 99 -17.74 3.24 8.99
N GLU A 100 -17.50 4.54 8.79
CA GLU A 100 -17.01 5.44 9.86
C GLU A 100 -17.89 5.43 11.13
N LYS A 101 -19.19 5.14 11.00
CA LYS A 101 -20.14 5.07 12.12
C LYS A 101 -20.26 3.66 12.75
N GLY A 102 -19.53 2.68 12.24
CA GLY A 102 -19.56 1.29 12.74
C GLY A 102 -18.77 1.06 14.03
N LYS A 103 -19.04 -0.08 14.70
CA LYS A 103 -18.31 -0.52 15.90
C LYS A 103 -16.81 -0.65 15.63
N VAL A 104 -15.96 -0.19 16.57
CA VAL A 104 -14.49 -0.24 16.46
C VAL A 104 -13.98 -1.65 16.16
N VAL A 105 -14.52 -2.67 16.82
CA VAL A 105 -14.17 -4.08 16.60
C VAL A 105 -14.40 -4.51 15.15
N ARG A 106 -15.49 -4.04 14.52
CA ARG A 106 -15.80 -4.38 13.12
C ARG A 106 -14.78 -3.78 12.15
N LYS A 107 -14.35 -2.54 12.41
CA LYS A 107 -13.28 -1.88 11.63
C LYS A 107 -11.96 -2.61 11.78
N TYR A 108 -11.59 -2.93 13.02
CA TYR A 108 -10.38 -3.69 13.31
C TYR A 108 -10.38 -5.04 12.58
N CYS A 109 -11.43 -5.85 12.72
CA CYS A 109 -11.51 -7.13 12.02
C CYS A 109 -11.46 -6.98 10.49
N ALA A 110 -12.09 -5.93 9.93
CA ALA A 110 -12.03 -5.65 8.50
C ALA A 110 -10.61 -5.29 8.06
N ASP A 111 -9.91 -4.45 8.82
CA ASP A 111 -8.54 -4.04 8.53
C ASP A 111 -7.56 -5.23 8.59
N VAL A 112 -7.73 -6.09 9.61
CA VAL A 112 -6.95 -7.34 9.77
C VAL A 112 -7.22 -8.30 8.62
N ALA A 113 -8.49 -8.50 8.26
CA ALA A 113 -8.85 -9.37 7.14
C ALA A 113 -8.26 -8.84 5.84
N ALA A 114 -8.48 -7.55 5.52
CA ALA A 114 -7.95 -6.91 4.32
C ALA A 114 -6.42 -6.99 4.23
N PHE A 115 -5.73 -6.84 5.36
CA PHE A 115 -4.29 -7.04 5.42
C PHE A 115 -3.91 -8.49 5.08
N ALA A 116 -4.47 -9.46 5.82
CA ALA A 116 -4.11 -10.87 5.65
C ALA A 116 -4.37 -11.37 4.22
N THR A 117 -5.51 -11.02 3.64
CA THR A 117 -5.93 -11.48 2.31
C THR A 117 -5.37 -10.64 1.17
N GLY A 118 -5.04 -9.37 1.40
CA GLY A 118 -4.49 -8.47 0.38
C GLY A 118 -2.97 -8.48 0.32
N GLN A 119 -2.28 -8.51 1.47
CA GLN A 119 -0.80 -8.49 1.51
C GLN A 119 -0.19 -9.82 1.09
N THR A 120 -0.83 -10.94 1.42
CA THR A 120 -0.34 -12.28 1.04
C THR A 120 -0.12 -12.45 -0.47
N PRO A 121 -1.11 -12.18 -1.35
CA PRO A 121 -0.88 -12.29 -2.80
C PRO A 121 0.10 -11.24 -3.33
N LEU A 122 0.13 -10.03 -2.78
CA LEU A 122 1.10 -9.00 -3.18
C LEU A 122 2.54 -9.40 -2.85
N TYR A 123 2.76 -9.95 -1.66
CA TYR A 123 4.07 -10.43 -1.25
C TYR A 123 4.50 -11.66 -2.06
N ALA A 124 3.57 -12.56 -2.37
CA ALA A 124 3.85 -13.67 -3.27
C ALA A 124 4.29 -13.18 -4.65
N LEU A 125 3.60 -12.18 -5.22
CA LEU A 125 3.99 -11.55 -6.47
C LEU A 125 5.37 -10.87 -6.38
N TYR A 126 5.69 -10.24 -5.25
CA TYR A 126 7.01 -9.64 -5.04
C TYR A 126 8.12 -10.69 -5.01
N LEU A 127 7.92 -11.79 -4.27
CA LEU A 127 8.90 -12.88 -4.20
C LEU A 127 9.07 -13.57 -5.55
N MET A 128 7.97 -13.87 -6.25
CA MET A 128 8.01 -14.47 -7.58
C MET A 128 8.73 -13.55 -8.57
N GLY A 129 8.35 -12.27 -8.61
CA GLY A 129 8.99 -11.27 -9.47
C GLY A 129 10.49 -11.11 -9.17
N GLY A 130 10.88 -11.11 -7.89
CA GLY A 130 12.28 -11.10 -7.48
C GLY A 130 13.04 -12.34 -7.94
N SER A 131 12.49 -13.55 -7.72
CA SER A 131 13.12 -14.81 -8.16
C SER A 131 13.22 -14.95 -9.68
N MET A 132 12.31 -14.32 -10.42
CA MET A 132 12.27 -14.37 -11.88
C MET A 132 13.10 -13.27 -12.54
N LEU A 133 13.61 -12.29 -11.78
CA LEU A 133 14.22 -11.09 -12.35
C LEU A 133 15.47 -11.39 -13.18
N GLU A 134 16.37 -12.25 -12.68
CA GLU A 134 17.59 -12.63 -13.39
C GLU A 134 17.27 -13.34 -14.70
N GLY A 135 16.41 -14.37 -14.66
CA GLY A 135 15.97 -15.08 -15.85
C GLY A 135 15.23 -14.18 -16.85
N ALA A 136 14.44 -13.20 -16.37
CA ALA A 136 13.78 -12.23 -17.23
C ALA A 136 14.78 -11.31 -17.95
N ILE A 137 15.82 -10.85 -17.27
CA ILE A 137 16.87 -10.01 -17.86
C ILE A 137 17.64 -10.80 -18.93
N GLU A 138 18.03 -12.05 -18.63
CA GLU A 138 18.69 -12.93 -19.60
C GLU A 138 17.80 -13.20 -20.82
N SER A 139 16.51 -13.41 -20.58
CA SER A 139 15.57 -13.70 -21.66
C SER A 139 15.40 -12.54 -22.64
N VAL A 140 15.40 -11.31 -22.14
CA VAL A 140 15.38 -10.10 -22.98
C VAL A 140 16.69 -9.94 -23.73
N ARG A 141 17.84 -10.18 -23.07
CA ARG A 141 19.17 -10.06 -23.68
C ARG A 141 19.36 -11.04 -24.83
N ASP A 142 18.93 -12.29 -24.62
CA ASP A 142 19.21 -13.39 -25.52
C ASP A 142 18.02 -13.67 -26.46
N LEU A 143 16.92 -12.89 -26.35
CA LEU A 143 15.66 -13.06 -27.07
C LEU A 143 15.10 -14.49 -26.99
N ASP A 144 15.33 -15.15 -25.86
CA ASP A 144 14.92 -16.52 -25.56
C ASP A 144 14.18 -16.54 -24.23
N LEU A 145 12.96 -17.09 -24.17
CA LEU A 145 12.18 -17.14 -22.92
C LEU A 145 12.60 -18.27 -21.98
N THR A 146 13.48 -19.18 -22.41
CA THR A 146 13.89 -20.36 -21.64
C THR A 146 14.41 -19.99 -20.23
N PRO A 147 15.28 -18.98 -20.04
CA PRO A 147 15.75 -18.59 -18.71
C PRO A 147 14.61 -18.14 -17.78
N THR A 148 13.65 -17.36 -18.28
CA THR A 148 12.48 -16.93 -17.50
C THR A 148 11.63 -18.12 -17.06
N ILE A 149 11.40 -19.08 -17.97
CA ILE A 149 10.60 -20.27 -17.69
C ILE A 149 11.30 -21.15 -16.64
N GLU A 150 12.62 -21.27 -16.72
CA GLU A 150 13.41 -22.02 -15.74
C GLU A 150 13.37 -21.35 -14.37
N SER A 151 13.55 -20.03 -14.28
CA SER A 151 13.41 -19.27 -13.03
C SER A 151 12.01 -19.41 -12.42
N PHE A 152 10.96 -19.42 -13.25
CA PHE A 152 9.59 -19.64 -12.78
C PHE A 152 9.41 -21.04 -12.19
N ARG A 153 9.99 -22.08 -12.80
CA ARG A 153 9.92 -23.46 -12.30
C ARG A 153 10.64 -23.65 -10.97
N GLN A 154 11.66 -22.83 -10.71
CA GLN A 154 12.45 -22.89 -9.47
C GLN A 154 11.86 -22.07 -8.32
N ILE A 155 10.67 -21.47 -8.49
CA ILE A 155 10.00 -20.76 -7.40
C ILE A 155 9.77 -21.70 -6.21
N ASP A 156 10.28 -21.28 -5.06
CA ASP A 156 10.15 -22.02 -3.80
C ASP A 156 8.75 -21.79 -3.20
N TRP A 157 7.84 -22.71 -3.52
CA TRP A 157 6.47 -22.72 -2.99
C TRP A 157 6.40 -22.92 -1.47
N GLY A 158 7.44 -23.49 -0.85
CA GLY A 158 7.54 -23.61 0.61
C GLY A 158 7.72 -22.24 1.25
N LYS A 159 8.70 -21.47 0.79
CA LYS A 159 8.93 -20.08 1.23
C LYS A 159 7.71 -19.19 1.03
N LEU A 160 6.99 -19.36 -0.08
CA LEU A 160 5.75 -18.61 -0.32
C LEU A 160 4.67 -18.93 0.72
N LYS A 161 4.52 -20.20 1.11
CA LYS A 161 3.56 -20.61 2.16
C LYS A 161 3.95 -20.08 3.53
N ASP A 162 5.24 -20.15 3.88
CA ASP A 162 5.75 -19.66 5.16
C ASP A 162 5.55 -18.14 5.27
N ALA A 163 5.80 -17.42 4.19
CA ALA A 163 5.53 -15.99 4.10
C ALA A 163 4.03 -15.66 4.25
N ALA A 164 3.16 -16.41 3.58
CA ALA A 164 1.71 -16.25 3.71
C ALA A 164 1.23 -16.50 5.15
N ALA A 165 1.77 -17.53 5.80
CA ALA A 165 1.47 -17.84 7.19
C ALA A 165 1.95 -16.72 8.13
N PHE A 166 3.17 -16.22 7.93
CA PHE A 166 3.71 -15.10 8.69
C PHE A 166 2.86 -13.84 8.54
N LEU A 167 2.50 -13.44 7.32
CA LEU A 167 1.66 -12.26 7.07
C LEU A 167 0.29 -12.37 7.74
N THR A 168 -0.31 -13.56 7.70
CA THR A 168 -1.57 -13.84 8.39
C THR A 168 -1.41 -13.73 9.91
N PHE A 169 -0.30 -14.23 10.45
CA PHE A 169 0.00 -14.16 11.88
C PHE A 169 0.21 -12.72 12.38
N VAL A 170 0.86 -11.86 11.60
CA VAL A 170 1.09 -10.45 12.00
C VAL A 170 -0.07 -9.51 11.63
N ALA A 171 -1.05 -9.96 10.85
CA ALA A 171 -2.18 -9.14 10.43
C ALA A 171 -2.94 -8.44 11.58
N PRO A 172 -3.18 -9.08 12.75
CA PRO A 172 -3.79 -8.43 13.91
C PRO A 172 -3.03 -7.20 14.42
N LEU A 173 -1.70 -7.18 14.25
CA LEU A 173 -0.84 -6.08 14.67
C LEU A 173 -0.74 -5.00 13.61
N LEU A 174 -0.79 -5.37 12.32
CA LEU A 174 -0.39 -4.50 11.22
C LEU A 174 -1.55 -3.98 10.37
N GLY A 175 -2.70 -4.65 10.37
CA GLY A 175 -3.83 -4.28 9.52
C GLY A 175 -4.37 -2.88 9.79
N THR A 176 -4.70 -2.58 11.06
CA THR A 176 -5.20 -1.24 11.43
C THR A 176 -4.14 -0.16 11.29
N PRO A 177 -2.87 -0.33 11.73
CA PRO A 177 -1.82 0.65 11.46
C PRO A 177 -1.64 0.97 9.98
N GLN A 178 -1.67 -0.05 9.10
CA GLN A 178 -1.58 0.18 7.66
C GLN A 178 -2.74 1.05 7.17
N LYS A 179 -3.98 0.72 7.55
CA LYS A 179 -5.15 1.52 7.16
C LYS A 179 -5.06 2.95 7.69
N MET A 180 -4.61 3.12 8.94
CA MET A 180 -4.37 4.46 9.50
C MET A 180 -3.35 5.24 8.68
N THR A 181 -2.26 4.63 8.22
CA THR A 181 -1.28 5.30 7.35
C THR A 181 -1.91 5.76 6.04
N TYR A 182 -2.74 4.92 5.40
CA TYR A 182 -3.48 5.32 4.20
C TYR A 182 -4.42 6.49 4.46
N ASP A 183 -5.25 6.41 5.50
CA ASP A 183 -6.22 7.46 5.82
C ASP A 183 -5.53 8.79 6.20
N LEU A 184 -4.39 8.71 6.89
CA LEU A 184 -3.57 9.88 7.21
C LEU A 184 -3.00 10.53 5.95
N VAL A 185 -2.35 9.76 5.09
CA VAL A 185 -1.71 10.27 3.87
C VAL A 185 -2.74 10.79 2.89
N ARG A 186 -3.79 10.02 2.59
CA ARG A 186 -4.93 10.49 1.77
C ARG A 186 -5.57 11.74 2.35
N GLY A 187 -5.63 11.81 3.67
CA GLY A 187 -6.09 12.99 4.39
C GLY A 187 -5.22 14.21 4.12
N GLN A 188 -3.89 14.08 4.11
CA GLN A 188 -3.00 15.20 3.80
C GLN A 188 -3.19 15.74 2.37
N PHE A 189 -3.45 14.84 1.41
CA PHE A 189 -3.56 15.16 -0.01
C PHE A 189 -5.01 15.32 -0.51
N GLY A 190 -6.01 15.28 0.37
CA GLY A 190 -7.41 15.53 0.00
C GLY A 190 -8.06 14.46 -0.88
N VAL A 191 -7.55 13.23 -0.87
CA VAL A 191 -8.04 12.11 -1.71
C VAL A 191 -8.77 11.04 -0.90
N ASN A 192 -9.36 11.42 0.24
CA ASN A 192 -10.13 10.50 1.07
C ASN A 192 -11.33 9.96 0.29
N GLU A 193 -11.42 8.64 0.15
CA GLU A 193 -12.57 7.98 -0.45
C GLU A 193 -13.53 7.56 0.67
N LYS A 194 -14.79 7.98 0.58
CA LYS A 194 -15.78 7.62 1.60
C LYS A 194 -16.20 6.16 1.42
N PRO A 195 -16.45 5.42 2.52
CA PRO A 195 -17.10 4.12 2.45
C PRO A 195 -18.41 4.23 1.66
N GLY A 196 -18.54 3.48 0.56
CA GLY A 196 -19.71 3.51 -0.35
C GLY A 196 -19.56 4.32 -1.65
N GLU A 197 -18.45 5.03 -1.87
CA GLU A 197 -18.18 5.75 -3.14
C GLU A 197 -17.32 4.95 -4.13
N ILE A 198 -17.03 3.68 -3.83
CA ILE A 198 -16.34 2.77 -4.77
C ILE A 198 -17.30 2.52 -5.94
N LYS A 199 -17.09 3.23 -7.04
CA LYS A 199 -17.76 2.99 -8.32
C LYS A 199 -17.20 1.76 -9.01
#